data_AF-A0A2H9TCV1-F1
#
_entry.id   AF-A0A2H9TCV1-F1
#
_cell.length_a   1.000
_cell.length_b   1.000
_cell.length_c   1.000
_cell.angle_alpha   90.00
_cell.angle_beta   90.00
_cell.angle_gamma   90.00
#
_symmetry.space_group_name_H-M   'P 1'
#
loop_
_entity.id
_entity.type
_entity.pdbx_description
1 polymer ?
#
loop_
_entity_poly.entity_id
_entity_poly.type
_entity_poly.pdbx_seq_one_letter_code
_entity_poly.pdbx_strand_id
1 'polypeptide(L)' 'MKTTKKNINEKMKLGELLEKNPDAARVLFESGMACIGCSMAMDETIEQGCLAHGMSKKEINELIKKLNK' A
#
# COMPACT_ATOMS: atom_id res chain seq x y z
N MET A 1 -15.51 -19.25 1.02
CA MET A 1 -14.48 -18.24 1.33
C MET A 1 -14.98 -16.90 0.80
N LYS A 2 -15.17 -15.89 1.67
CA LYS A 2 -15.77 -14.61 1.29
C LYS A 2 -14.71 -13.73 0.63
N THR A 3 -14.67 -13.70 -0.70
CA THR A 3 -13.85 -12.75 -1.47
C THR A 3 -14.55 -11.40 -1.48
N THR A 4 -14.42 -10.63 -0.39
CA THR A 4 -14.83 -9.23 -0.35
C THR A 4 -13.95 -8.46 -1.34
N LYS A 5 -14.52 -7.92 -2.42
CA LYS A 5 -13.86 -6.99 -3.33
C LYS A 5 -13.14 -5.91 -2.49
N LYS A 6 -11.82 -5.98 -2.43
CA LYS A 6 -10.98 -4.99 -1.77
C LYS A 6 -10.94 -3.76 -2.66
N ASN A 7 -11.53 -2.66 -2.22
CA ASN A 7 -11.43 -1.37 -2.90
C ASN A 7 -10.27 -0.59 -2.25
N ILE A 8 -9.04 -0.99 -2.55
CA ILE A 8 -7.83 -0.34 -2.04
C ILE A 8 -7.65 0.96 -2.82
N ASN A 9 -7.42 2.07 -2.10
CA ASN A 9 -7.24 3.41 -2.69
C ASN A 9 -6.08 4.13 -1.99
N GLU A 10 -5.61 5.24 -2.57
CA GLU A 10 -4.39 5.93 -2.10
C GLU A 10 -4.51 6.50 -0.68
N LYS A 11 -5.73 6.72 -0.19
CA LYS A 11 -6.02 7.26 1.14
C LYS A 11 -6.09 6.18 2.22
N MET A 12 -6.05 4.91 1.83
CA MET A 12 -6.03 3.80 2.77
C MET A 12 -4.74 3.82 3.59
N LYS A 13 -4.84 3.57 4.90
CA LYS A 13 -3.65 3.43 5.76
C LYS A 13 -2.88 2.16 5.42
N LEU A 14 -1.55 2.23 5.49
CA LEU A 14 -0.68 1.08 5.26
C LEU A 14 -0.94 -0.06 6.26
N GLY A 15 -1.13 0.27 7.54
CA GLY A 15 -1.49 -0.74 8.55
C GLY A 15 -2.80 -1.46 8.22
N GLU A 16 -3.84 -0.69 7.89
CA GLU A 16 -5.15 -1.25 7.53
C GLU A 16 -5.08 -2.11 6.25
N LEU A 17 -4.27 -1.69 5.27
CA LEU A 17 -4.02 -2.46 4.05
C LEU A 17 -3.42 -3.83 4.38
N LEU A 18 -2.40 -3.90 5.24
CA LEU A 18 -1.70 -5.13 5.58
C LEU A 18 -2.54 -6.07 6.44
N GLU A 19 -3.33 -5.53 7.37
CA GLU A 19 -4.28 -6.32 8.16
C GLU A 19 -5.34 -6.98 7.25
N LYS A 20 -5.87 -6.22 6.27
CA LYS A 20 -6.87 -6.74 5.34
C LYS A 20 -6.24 -7.62 4.26
N ASN A 21 -5.02 -7.31 3.84
CA ASN A 21 -4.32 -7.95 2.72
C ASN A 21 -2.84 -8.20 3.07
N PRO A 22 -2.51 -9.28 3.79
CA PRO A 22 -1.12 -9.57 4.13
C PRO A 22 -0.22 -9.76 2.90
N ASP A 23 -0.79 -10.18 1.76
CA ASP A 23 -0.07 -10.31 0.48
C ASP A 23 0.37 -8.95 -0.11
N ALA A 24 -0.29 -7.85 0.29
CA ALA A 24 0.09 -6.50 -0.09
C ALA A 24 1.51 -6.14 0.36
N ALA A 25 2.02 -6.75 1.45
CA ALA A 25 3.40 -6.55 1.90
C ALA A 25 4.41 -6.90 0.80
N ARG A 26 4.14 -7.98 0.04
CA ARG A 26 4.99 -8.40 -1.07
C ARG A 26 4.96 -7.40 -2.21
N VAL A 27 3.77 -6.95 -2.62
CA VAL A 27 3.59 -5.97 -3.70
C VAL A 27 4.24 -4.64 -3.36
N LEU A 28 4.12 -4.19 -2.11
CA LEU A 28 4.77 -2.99 -1.59
C LEU A 28 6.30 -3.13 -1.61
N PHE A 29 6.83 -4.26 -1.13
CA PHE A 29 8.26 -4.56 -1.15
C PHE A 29 8.83 -4.57 -2.57
N GLU A 30 8.16 -5.25 -3.51
CA GLU A 30 8.53 -5.28 -4.93
C GLU A 30 8.45 -3.90 -5.61
N SER A 31 7.65 -2.98 -5.04
CA SER A 31 7.54 -1.60 -5.51
C SER A 31 8.54 -0.65 -4.84
N GLY A 32 9.46 -1.17 -4.01
CA GLY A 32 10.48 -0.37 -3.33
C GLY A 32 10.08 0.15 -1.95
N MET A 33 8.90 -0.22 -1.45
CA MET A 33 8.44 0.12 -0.10
C MET A 33 8.93 -0.93 0.90
N ALA A 34 10.26 -1.03 1.10
CA ALA A 34 10.84 -2.00 2.04
C ALA A 34 10.69 -1.58 3.51
N CYS A 35 10.49 -0.29 3.80
CA CYS A 35 10.37 0.26 5.15
C CYS A 35 8.94 0.21 5.75
N ILE A 36 7.99 -0.52 5.14
CA ILE A 36 6.57 -0.52 5.56
C ILE A 36 6.34 -1.11 6.96
N GLY A 37 7.32 -1.83 7.51
CA GLY A 37 7.27 -2.36 8.88
C GLY A 37 7.62 -1.33 9.97
N CYS A 38 8.00 -0.10 9.60
CA CYS A 38 8.27 0.94 10.58
C CYS A 38 6.95 1.41 11.20
N SER A 39 6.88 1.50 12.53
CA SER A 39 5.64 1.85 13.25
C SER A 39 5.02 3.16 12.80
N MET A 40 5.85 4.09 12.31
CA MET A 40 5.40 5.39 11.80
C MET A 40 4.68 5.26 10.44
N ALA A 41 5.19 4.41 9.55
CA ALA A 41 4.62 4.17 8.23
C ALA A 41 3.24 3.48 8.29
N MET A 42 2.94 2.76 9.37
CA MET A 42 1.67 2.06 9.54
C MET A 42 0.47 3.01 9.72
N ASP A 43 0.69 4.21 10.26
CA ASP A 43 -0.35 5.23 10.41
C ASP A 43 -0.51 6.12 9.16
N GLU A 44 0.47 6.11 8.27
CA GLU A 44 0.44 6.87 7.02
C GLU A 44 -0.49 6.22 5.98
N THR A 45 -1.01 7.06 5.08
CA THR A 45 -1.71 6.57 3.89
C THR A 45 -0.71 6.04 2.86
N ILE A 46 -1.17 5.16 1.96
CA ILE A 46 -0.34 4.68 0.85
C ILE A 46 0.23 5.86 0.05
N GLU A 47 -0.58 6.89 -0.24
CA GLU A 47 -0.13 8.09 -0.95
C GLU A 47 0.99 8.81 -0.18
N GLN A 48 0.78 9.08 1.10
CA GLN A 48 1.74 9.82 1.93
C GLN A 48 3.07 9.08 2.05
N GLY A 49 3.03 7.78 2.36
CA GLY A 49 4.23 6.95 2.46
C GLY A 49 4.97 6.87 1.12
N CYS A 50 4.27 6.68 0.01
CA CYS A 50 4.92 6.64 -1.31
C CYS A 50 5.51 8.00 -1.71
N LEU A 51 4.82 9.11 -1.46
CA LEU A 51 5.32 10.46 -1.75
C LEU A 51 6.53 10.84 -0.90
N ALA A 52 6.55 10.47 0.39
CA ALA A 52 7.67 10.70 1.29
C ALA A 52 8.96 9.98 0.83
N HIS A 53 8.80 8.90 0.07
CA HIS A 53 9.88 8.13 -0.53
C HIS A 53 10.19 8.51 -1.99
N GLY A 54 9.60 9.61 -2.50
CA GLY A 54 9.90 10.15 -3.82
C GLY A 54 9.20 9.47 -4.99
N MET A 55 8.19 8.63 -4.75
CA MET A 55 7.38 8.07 -5.83
C MET A 55 6.53 9.14 -6.50
N SER A 56 6.38 9.02 -7.81
CA SER A 56 5.46 9.87 -8.57
C SER A 56 4.01 9.40 -8.42
N LYS A 57 3.03 10.31 -8.56
CA LYS A 57 1.59 9.96 -8.59
C LYS A 57 1.25 8.84 -9.59
N LYS A 58 1.99 8.76 -10.70
CA LYS A 58 1.85 7.67 -11.68
C LYS A 58 2.21 6.30 -11.09
N GLU A 59 3.32 6.22 -10.36
CA GLU A 59 3.78 4.98 -9.72
C GLU A 59 2.83 4.55 -8.60
N ILE A 60 2.32 5.52 -7.83
CA ILE A 60 1.30 5.27 -6.80
C ILE A 60 0.03 4.68 -7.42
N ASN A 61 -0.44 5.23 -8.55
CA ASN A 61 -1.61 4.72 -9.25
C ASN A 61 -1.39 3.27 -9.76
N GLU A 62 -0.22 2.98 -10.32
CA GLU A 62 0.15 1.64 -10.76
C GLU A 62 0.26 0.65 -9.59
N LEU A 63 0.83 1.08 -8.45
CA LEU A 63 0.86 0.30 -7.22
C LEU A 63 -0.56 -0.04 -6.74
N ILE A 64 -1.47 0.93 -6.72
CA ILE A 64 -2.86 0.71 -6.32
C ILE A 64 -3.54 -0.29 -7.25
N LYS A 65 -3.31 -0.20 -8.57
CA LYS A 65 -3.83 -1.20 -9.50
C LYS A 65 -3.29 -2.60 -9.21
N LYS A 66 -2.00 -2.73 -8.86
CA LYS A 66 -1.42 -4.02 -8.46
C LYS A 66 -2.02 -4.55 -7.16
N LEU A 67 -2.28 -3.67 -6.19
CA LEU A 67 -2.88 -4.03 -4.90
C LEU A 67 -4.35 -4.46 -5.01
N ASN A 68 -5.08 -4.00 -6.02
CA ASN A 68 -6.47 -4.37 -6.30
C ASN A 68 -6.63 -5.60 -7.22
N LYS A 69 -5.52 -6.19 -7.70
CA LYS A 69 -5.56 -7.46 -8.42
C LYS A 69 -5.64 -8.63 -7.44
#